data_AF-A0A9X6AC54-F1
#
_entry.id   AF-A0A9X6AC54-F1
#
_cell.length_a   1.000
_cell.length_b   1.000
_cell.length_c   1.000
_cell.angle_alpha   90.00
_cell.angle_beta   90.00
_cell.angle_gamma   90.00
#
_symmetry.space_group_name_H-M   'P 1'
#
loop_
_entity.id
_entity.type
_entity.pdbx_description
1 polymer ?
#
loop_
_entity_poly.entity_id
_entity_poly.type
_entity_poly.pdbx_seq_one_letter_code
_entity_poly.pdbx_strand_id
1 'polypeptide(L)' 'LWPRHDVRGKTREAKLFHHAEVGDLELHHEAFTVNSAPTQQLIVYQAEPGSTSADALALLGSLSAGPVPARDTTRGTD' A
#
# COMPACT_ATOMS: atom_id res chain seq x y z
N LEU A 1 21.25 14.50 -12.07
CA LEU A 1 20.88 13.30 -12.83
C LEU A 1 19.36 13.35 -13.04
N TRP A 2 18.90 14.14 -14.02
CA TRP A 2 17.47 14.48 -14.20
C TRP A 2 17.02 14.72 -15.66
N PRO A 3 17.89 15.06 -16.64
CA PRO A 3 17.39 15.41 -17.97
C PRO A 3 17.16 14.22 -18.93
N ARG A 4 17.06 12.98 -18.42
CA ARG A 4 16.96 11.76 -19.28
C ARG A 4 15.90 10.74 -18.87
N HIS A 5 15.00 11.06 -17.95
CA HIS A 5 13.93 10.12 -17.64
C HIS A 5 12.76 10.36 -18.59
N ASP A 6 12.82 9.68 -19.74
CA ASP A 6 11.60 9.21 -20.40
C ASP A 6 10.81 8.47 -19.32
N VAL A 7 9.74 9.12 -18.84
CA VAL A 7 8.82 8.54 -17.87
C VAL A 7 8.08 7.44 -18.62
N ARG A 8 8.67 6.24 -18.71
CA ARG A 8 7.95 5.04 -19.11
C ARG A 8 6.74 4.96 -18.18
N GLY A 9 5.54 4.99 -18.76
CA GLY A 9 4.29 4.86 -18.03
C GLY A 9 4.45 3.73 -17.04
N LYS A 10 4.24 4.05 -15.75
CA LYS A 10 4.53 3.21 -14.58
C LYS A 10 4.19 1.77 -14.90
N THR A 11 5.19 1.00 -15.27
CA THR A 11 4.99 -0.35 -15.77
C THR A 11 4.46 -1.13 -14.57
N ARG A 12 3.41 -1.93 -14.77
CA ARG A 12 2.74 -2.76 -13.75
C ARG A 12 3.65 -3.89 -13.20
N GLU A 13 4.94 -3.65 -13.19
CA GLU A 13 5.95 -4.57 -12.70
C GLU A 13 5.80 -4.70 -11.18
N ALA A 14 5.92 -5.95 -10.72
CA ALA A 14 5.92 -6.25 -9.31
C ALA A 14 7.13 -5.60 -8.63
N LYS A 15 6.91 -5.09 -7.42
CA LYS A 15 7.96 -4.57 -6.56
C LYS A 15 8.33 -5.64 -5.54
N LEU A 16 9.64 -5.84 -5.38
CA LEU A 16 10.19 -6.69 -4.33
C LEU A 16 10.53 -5.84 -3.12
N PHE A 17 10.00 -6.24 -1.97
CA PHE A 17 10.30 -5.65 -0.67
C PHE A 17 10.87 -6.72 0.24
N HIS A 18 11.78 -6.33 1.12
CA HIS A 18 12.26 -7.18 2.21
C HIS A 18 11.70 -6.64 3.53
N HIS A 19 10.83 -7.40 4.18
CA HIS A 19 10.25 -7.06 5.47
C HIS A 19 10.88 -7.92 6.58
N ALA A 20 11.37 -7.29 7.65
CA ALA A 20 12.11 -7.98 8.70
C ALA A 20 11.34 -9.15 9.36
N GLU A 21 10.02 -8.99 9.50
CA GLU A 21 9.17 -9.98 10.19
C GLU A 21 8.52 -11.03 9.27
N VAL A 22 8.36 -10.74 7.98
CA VAL A 22 7.61 -11.62 7.05
C VAL A 22 8.42 -12.04 5.82
N GLY A 23 9.67 -11.59 5.73
CA GLY A 23 10.57 -11.89 4.61
C GLY A 23 10.22 -11.11 3.35
N ASP A 24 10.43 -11.75 2.21
CA ASP A 24 10.28 -11.11 0.90
C ASP A 24 8.81 -10.99 0.48
N LEU A 25 8.44 -9.84 -0.06
CA LEU A 25 7.12 -9.52 -0.57
C LEU A 25 7.23 -9.04 -2.01
N GLU A 26 6.62 -9.81 -2.92
CA GLU A 26 6.42 -9.42 -4.31
C GLU A 26 5.02 -8.83 -4.48
N LEU A 27 4.94 -7.51 -4.72
CA LEU A 27 3.68 -6.76 -4.77
C LEU A 27 3.54 -5.96 -6.06
N HIS A 28 2.44 -6.17 -6.78
CA HIS A 28 2.00 -5.27 -7.83
C HIS A 28 1.51 -3.96 -7.23
N HIS A 29 1.63 -2.88 -7.98
CA HIS A 29 1.18 -1.57 -7.51
C HIS A 29 0.38 -0.81 -8.57
N GLU A 30 -0.68 -0.16 -8.12
CA GLU A 30 -1.51 0.70 -8.92
C GLU A 30 -1.60 2.09 -8.28
N ALA A 31 -1.61 3.12 -9.11
CA ALA A 31 -1.70 4.51 -8.67
C ALA A 31 -2.96 5.15 -9.24
N PHE A 32 -3.77 5.73 -8.36
CA PHE A 32 -5.05 6.35 -8.71
C PHE A 32 -5.06 7.81 -8.28
N THR A 33 -5.59 8.67 -9.15
CA THR A 33 -5.92 10.05 -8.81
C THR A 33 -7.17 10.12 -7.94
N VAL A 34 -7.18 10.98 -6.92
CA VAL A 34 -8.37 11.21 -6.10
C VAL A 34 -9.17 12.37 -6.69
N ASN A 35 -10.37 12.10 -7.22
CA ASN A 35 -11.16 13.11 -7.94
C ASN A 35 -11.48 14.36 -7.10
N SER A 36 -11.81 14.18 -5.81
CA SER A 36 -12.11 15.29 -4.89
C SER A 36 -10.86 16.02 -4.38
N ALA A 37 -9.66 15.47 -4.62
CA ALA A 37 -8.40 16.03 -4.15
C ALA A 37 -7.30 15.79 -5.21
N PRO A 38 -7.22 16.64 -6.25
CA PRO A 38 -6.33 16.43 -7.41
C PRO A 38 -4.84 16.37 -7.07
N THR A 39 -4.44 16.88 -5.90
CA THR A 39 -3.06 16.82 -5.39
C THR A 39 -2.76 15.55 -4.60
N GLN A 40 -3.76 14.68 -4.41
CA GLN A 40 -3.63 13.40 -3.72
C GLN A 40 -3.59 12.22 -4.69
N GLN A 41 -2.90 11.16 -4.28
CA GLN A 41 -2.81 9.90 -4.99
C GLN A 41 -3.08 8.75 -4.01
N LEU A 42 -3.89 7.79 -4.43
CA LEU A 42 -4.03 6.51 -3.75
C LEU A 42 -3.10 5.52 -4.45
N ILE A 43 -2.19 4.91 -3.68
CA ILE A 43 -1.34 3.83 -4.17
C ILE A 43 -1.80 2.54 -3.52
N VAL A 44 -2.17 1.55 -4.32
CA VAL A 44 -2.58 0.23 -3.85
C VAL A 44 -1.45 -0.75 -4.14
N TYR A 45 -1.06 -1.54 -3.14
CA TYR A 45 -0.11 -2.64 -3.29
C TYR A 45 -0.84 -3.97 -3.07
N GLN A 46 -0.61 -4.94 -3.96
CA GLN A 46 -1.33 -6.21 -3.98
C GLN A 46 -0.36 -7.36 -4.26
N ALA A 47 -0.43 -8.42 -3.48
CA ALA A 47 0.22 -9.68 -3.81
C ALA A 47 -0.64 -10.49 -4.79
N GLU A 48 -0.02 -11.32 -5.61
CA GLU A 48 -0.73 -12.28 -6.46
C GLU A 48 -1.53 -13.26 -5.56
N PRO A 49 -2.83 -13.48 -5.79
CA PRO A 49 -3.63 -14.39 -4.97
C PRO A 49 -3.05 -15.82 -4.94
N GLY A 50 -2.97 -16.41 -3.74
CA GLY A 50 -2.41 -17.75 -3.54
C GLY A 50 -0.88 -17.84 -3.60
N SER A 51 -0.18 -16.70 -3.75
CA SER A 51 1.28 -16.65 -3.63
C SER A 51 1.74 -16.62 -2.18
N THR A 52 3.02 -16.96 -1.95
CA THR A 52 3.67 -16.78 -0.63
C THR A 52 3.66 -15.32 -0.17
N SER A 53 3.73 -14.37 -1.11
CA SER A 53 3.60 -12.93 -0.83
C SER A 53 2.21 -12.58 -0.29
N ALA A 54 1.15 -13.28 -0.71
CA ALA A 54 -0.19 -13.05 -0.19
C ALA A 54 -0.31 -13.50 1.27
N ASP A 55 0.24 -14.67 1.59
CA ASP A 55 0.27 -15.18 2.97
C ASP A 55 1.12 -14.27 3.89
N ALA A 56 2.30 -13.86 3.42
CA ALA A 56 3.18 -12.95 4.14
C ALA A 56 2.54 -11.56 4.35
N LEU A 57 1.81 -11.03 3.34
CA LEU A 57 1.09 -9.78 3.46
C LEU A 57 -0.08 -9.87 4.47
N ALA A 58 -0.80 -10.99 4.50
CA ALA A 58 -1.83 -11.24 5.50
C ALA A 58 -1.25 -11.33 6.92
N LEU A 59 -0.12 -12.04 7.08
CA LEU A 59 0.60 -12.11 8.34
C LEU A 59 1.04 -10.71 8.81
N LEU A 60 1.63 -9.91 7.92
CA LEU A 60 2.03 -8.53 8.22
C LEU A 60 0.85 -7.69 8.71
N GLY A 61 -0.32 -7.82 8.08
CA GLY A 61 -1.54 -7.14 8.51
C GLY A 61 -1.97 -7.52 9.93
N SER A 62 -1.82 -8.80 10.29
CA SER A 62 -2.13 -9.27 11.65
C SER A 62 -1.15 -8.75 12.71
N LEU A 63 0.14 -8.66 12.38
CA LEU A 63 1.19 -8.13 13.28
C LEU A 63 1.04 -6.61 13.48
N SER A 64 0.62 -5.90 12.43
CA SER A 64 0.46 -4.45 12.44
C SER A 64 -0.84 -3.98 13.09
N ALA A 65 -1.78 -4.89 13.36
CA ALA A 65 -3.04 -4.58 14.02
C ALA A 65 -2.80 -4.26 15.51
N GLY A 66 -2.34 -3.04 15.79
CA GLY A 66 -2.37 -2.48 17.14
C GLY A 66 -3.80 -2.31 17.66
N PRO A 67 -4.01 -2.08 18.97
CA PRO A 67 -5.34 -1.80 19.51
C PRO A 67 -5.97 -0.64 18.73
N VAL A 68 -7.15 -0.87 18.15
CA VAL A 68 -7.93 0.22 17.53
C VAL A 68 -8.12 1.28 18.61
N PRO A 69 -7.57 2.50 18.47
CA PRO A 69 -7.86 3.55 19.42
C PRO A 69 -9.37 3.76 19.40
N ALA A 70 -10.01 3.61 20.56
CA ALA A 70 -11.42 3.92 20.71
C ALA A 70 -11.61 5.32 20.14
N ARG A 71 -12.33 5.42 19.03
CA ARG A 71 -12.66 6.72 18.44
C ARG A 71 -13.53 7.39 19.49
N ASP A 72 -12.99 8.41 20.15
CA ASP A 72 -13.79 9.29 20.99
C ASP A 72 -14.87 9.93 20.11
N THR A 73 -16.05 9.31 20.11
CA THR A 73 -17.29 9.90 19.60
C THR A 73 -17.71 11.00 20.57
N THR A 74 -16.99 12.11 20.55
CA THR A 74 -17.42 13.38 21.14
C THR A 74 -17.36 14.48 20.08
N ARG A 75 -18.39 14.50 19.23
CA ARG A 75 -18.82 15.69 18.47
C ARG A 75 -20.18 15.39 17.82
N GLY A 76 -21.27 16.12 18.06
CA GLY A 76 -21.56 17.24 18.94
C GLY A 76 -23.08 17.39 19.01
N THR A 77 -23.59 17.71 20.19
CA THR A 77 -24.90 18.35 20.38
C THR A 77 -24.72 19.83 20.09
N ASP A 78 -25.30 20.30 18.99
CA ASP A 78 -25.84 21.66 18.84
C ASP A 78 -26.99 21.60 17.82
#